data_AF-A0A1I2P2Y3-F1
#
_entry.id   AF-A0A1I2P2Y3-F1
#
_cell.length_a   1.000
_cell.length_b   1.000
_cell.length_c   1.000
_cell.angle_alpha   90.00
_cell.angle_beta   90.00
_cell.angle_gamma   90.00
#
_symmetry.space_group_name_H-M   'P 1'
#
loop_
_entity.id
_entity.type
_entity.pdbx_description
1 polymer ?
#
loop_
_entity_poly.entity_id
_entity_poly.type
_entity_poly.pdbx_seq_one_letter_code
_entity_poly.pdbx_strand_id
1 'polypeptide(L)'
;SWRNNWPQLSTYFKYPGEIRKLIYTTNSIENFNRQLRKVTKSKTIFPTDDALFKMLYLAMTDATKKWTGKSWEWGQTLDQLCIYFSDRITPEDIE
;
A
#
# COMPACT_ATOMS: atom_id res chain seq x y z
N SER A 1 6.11 2.41 23.14
CA SER A 1 5.86 1.99 21.75
C SER A 1 7.06 2.31 20.85
N TRP A 2 7.37 3.58 20.52
CA TRP A 2 8.49 3.94 19.63
C TRP A 2 9.86 3.40 20.04
N ARG A 3 10.30 3.61 21.29
CA ARG A 3 11.59 3.11 21.80
C ARG A 3 11.66 1.59 21.79
N ASN A 4 10.55 0.92 22.07
CA ASN A 4 10.48 -0.55 22.13
C ASN A 4 10.51 -1.19 20.74
N ASN A 5 9.96 -0.50 19.73
CA ASN A 5 9.92 -0.96 18.34
C ASN A 5 11.04 -0.34 17.47
N TRP A 6 11.98 0.38 18.09
CA TRP A 6 13.07 1.04 17.37
C TRP A 6 13.92 0.08 16.52
N PRO A 7 14.20 -1.17 16.95
CA PRO A 7 14.91 -2.12 16.09
C PRO A 7 14.21 -2.38 14.76
N GLN A 8 12.87 -2.42 14.75
CA GLN A 8 12.08 -2.61 13.54
C GLN A 8 11.95 -1.30 12.75
N LEU A 9 11.63 -0.19 13.42
CA LEU A 9 11.40 1.09 12.77
C LEU A 9 12.66 1.68 12.14
N SER A 10 13.83 1.44 12.72
CA SER A 10 15.10 1.94 12.20
C SER A 10 15.51 1.30 10.86
N THR A 11 14.95 0.15 10.51
CA THR A 11 15.18 -0.49 9.19
C THR A 11 14.77 0.40 8.03
N TYR A 12 13.77 1.26 8.23
CA TYR A 12 13.33 2.27 7.26
C TYR A 12 14.48 3.16 6.76
N PHE A 13 15.43 3.51 7.64
CA PHE A 13 16.55 4.38 7.28
C PHE A 13 17.63 3.70 6.44
N LYS A 14 17.55 2.38 6.24
CA LYS A 14 18.44 1.66 5.33
C LYS A 14 18.11 1.90 3.85
N TYR A 15 16.92 2.42 3.55
CA TYR A 15 16.46 2.64 2.18
C TYR A 15 16.82 4.05 1.65
N PRO A 16 17.12 4.17 0.34
CA PRO A 16 17.23 5.45 -0.37
C PRO A 16 16.02 6.37 -0.17
N GLY A 17 16.19 7.67 -0.43
CA GLY A 17 15.14 8.67 -0.20
C GLY A 17 13.87 8.42 -1.01
N GLU A 18 14.04 7.93 -2.23
CA GLU A 18 13.02 7.61 -3.22
C GLU A 18 12.15 6.44 -2.74
N ILE A 19 12.78 5.35 -2.27
CA ILE A 19 12.09 4.19 -1.69
C ILE A 19 11.43 4.56 -0.37
N ARG A 20 12.12 5.34 0.48
CA ARG A 20 11.55 5.86 1.73
C ARG A 20 10.28 6.66 1.45
N LYS A 21 10.28 7.47 0.38
CA LYS A 21 9.11 8.25 -0.05
C LYS A 21 7.92 7.39 -0.38
N LEU A 22 8.12 6.30 -1.11
CA LEU A 22 7.08 5.32 -1.34
C LEU A 22 6.53 4.76 -0.02
N ILE A 23 7.40 4.34 0.90
CA ILE A 23 7.01 3.71 2.17
C ILE A 23 6.24 4.67 3.09
N TYR A 24 6.69 5.92 3.24
CA TYR A 24 6.08 6.84 4.20
C TYR A 24 4.77 7.45 3.71
N THR A 25 4.44 7.33 2.41
CA THR A 25 3.18 7.86 1.88
C THR A 25 1.98 7.10 2.44
N THR A 26 1.43 7.58 3.56
CA THR A 26 0.28 6.94 4.21
C THR A 26 -1.02 7.15 3.45
N ASN A 27 -1.07 8.12 2.53
CA ASN A 27 -2.28 8.52 1.79
C ASN A 27 -2.98 7.34 1.11
N SER A 28 -2.24 6.41 0.49
CA SER A 28 -2.83 5.27 -0.21
C SER A 28 -3.55 4.30 0.74
N ILE A 29 -2.89 3.91 1.84
CA ILE A 29 -3.46 2.99 2.84
C ILE A 29 -4.59 3.68 3.62
N GLU A 30 -4.42 4.95 4.00
CA GLU A 30 -5.43 5.72 4.70
C GLU A 30 -6.69 5.94 3.84
N ASN A 31 -6.52 6.27 2.57
CA ASN A 31 -7.62 6.42 1.63
C ASN A 31 -8.37 5.10 1.42
N PHE A 32 -7.65 3.98 1.28
CA PHE A 32 -8.26 2.65 1.20
C PHE A 32 -9.06 2.31 2.47
N ASN A 33 -8.45 2.47 3.64
CA ASN A 33 -9.11 2.25 4.94
C ASN A 33 -10.31 3.18 5.15
N ARG A 34 -10.28 4.41 4.62
CA ARG A 34 -11.42 5.32 4.63
C ARG A 34 -12.57 4.79 3.76
N GLN A 35 -12.28 4.23 2.59
CA GLN A 35 -13.30 3.64 1.73
C GLN A 35 -13.97 2.41 2.39
N LEU A 36 -13.18 1.54 3.02
CA LEU A 36 -13.72 0.41 3.78
C LEU A 36 -14.60 0.87 4.95
N ARG A 37 -14.13 1.84 5.75
CA ARG A 37 -14.92 2.42 6.85
C ARG A 37 -16.22 3.07 6.36
N LYS A 38 -16.22 3.67 5.16
CA LYS A 38 -17.42 4.28 4.58
C LYS A 38 -18.52 3.24 4.31
N VAL A 39 -18.17 2.07 3.77
CA VAL A 39 -19.15 1.03 3.44
C VAL A 39 -19.63 0.25 4.66
N THR A 40 -18.78 0.09 5.69
CA THR A 40 -19.18 -0.57 6.94
C THR A 40 -19.95 0.36 7.87
N LYS A 41 -19.76 1.69 7.79
CA LYS A 41 -20.52 2.64 8.61
C LYS A 41 -22.02 2.64 8.32
N SER A 42 -22.44 2.38 7.07
CA SER A 42 -23.86 2.39 6.69
C SER A 42 -24.61 1.13 7.11
N LYS A 43 -23.92 0.02 7.35
CA LYS A 43 -24.48 -1.26 7.82
C LYS A 43 -23.73 -1.72 9.05
N THR A 44 -24.32 -1.47 10.21
CA THR A 44 -23.71 -1.78 11.53
C THR A 44 -23.86 -3.24 11.93
N ILE A 45 -24.78 -3.99 11.33
CA ILE A 45 -25.02 -5.41 11.62
C ILE A 45 -25.00 -6.19 10.30
N PHE A 46 -24.25 -7.29 10.31
CA PHE A 46 -24.19 -8.25 9.22
C PHE A 46 -24.79 -9.58 9.68
N PRO A 47 -25.60 -10.24 8.84
CA PRO A 47 -26.24 -11.50 9.21
C PRO A 47 -25.26 -12.67 9.27
N THR A 48 -24.17 -12.62 8.49
CA THR A 48 -23.11 -13.63 8.45
C THR A 48 -21.77 -12.97 8.11
N ASP A 49 -20.67 -13.65 8.42
CA ASP A 49 -19.31 -13.22 8.06
C ASP A 49 -19.14 -13.13 6.53
N ASP A 50 -19.76 -14.04 5.78
CA ASP A 50 -19.77 -14.02 4.32
C ASP A 50 -20.42 -12.75 3.75
N ALA A 51 -21.49 -12.25 4.38
CA ALA A 51 -22.14 -11.02 3.95
C ALA A 51 -21.23 -9.80 4.16
N LEU A 52 -20.46 -9.78 5.25
CA LEU A 52 -19.43 -8.76 5.48
C LEU A 52 -18.30 -8.88 4.46
N PHE A 53 -17.80 -10.09 4.23
CA PHE A 53 -16.71 -10.34 3.29
C PHE A 53 -17.09 -9.91 1.87
N LYS A 54 -18.30 -10.26 1.42
CA LYS A 54 -18.82 -9.85 0.11
C LYS A 54 -18.88 -8.33 -0.04
N MET A 55 -19.27 -7.62 1.01
CA MET A 55 -19.31 -6.16 0.99
C MET A 55 -17.93 -5.52 0.89
N LEU A 56 -16.97 -6.01 1.68
CA LEU A 56 -15.58 -5.55 1.63
C LEU A 56 -14.97 -5.85 0.26
N TYR A 57 -15.25 -7.01 -0.30
CA TYR A 57 -14.81 -7.39 -1.65
C TYR A 57 -15.33 -6.43 -2.73
N LEU A 58 -16.62 -6.09 -2.69
CA LEU A 58 -17.21 -5.13 -3.64
C LEU A 58 -16.58 -3.74 -3.49
N ALA A 59 -16.39 -3.28 -2.25
CA ALA A 59 -15.73 -2.00 -1.98
C ALA A 59 -14.28 -1.97 -2.47
N MET A 60 -13.53 -3.06 -2.27
CA MET A 60 -12.18 -3.22 -2.79
C MET A 60 -12.17 -3.21 -4.33
N THR A 61 -13.08 -3.94 -4.95
CA THR A 61 -13.22 -3.99 -6.41
C THR A 61 -13.46 -2.59 -6.99
N ASP A 62 -14.36 -1.81 -6.38
CA ASP A 62 -14.64 -0.44 -6.81
C ASP A 62 -13.49 0.55 -6.51
N ALA A 63 -12.72 0.31 -5.45
CA ALA A 63 -11.50 1.07 -5.17
C ALA A 63 -10.44 0.82 -6.25
N THR A 64 -10.17 -0.45 -6.56
CA THR A 64 -9.15 -0.86 -7.54
C THR A 64 -9.48 -0.38 -8.96
N LYS A 65 -10.75 -0.34 -9.35
CA LYS A 65 -11.18 0.24 -10.66
C LYS A 65 -10.72 1.68 -10.86
N LYS A 66 -10.51 2.43 -9.77
CA LYS A 66 -10.09 3.85 -9.80
C LYS A 66 -8.57 4.00 -9.72
N TRP A 67 -7.83 2.93 -9.50
CA TRP A 67 -6.36 2.94 -9.46
C TRP A 67 -5.78 2.86 -10.87
N THR A 68 -6.12 3.85 -11.69
CA THR A 68 -5.66 3.98 -13.08
C THR A 68 -4.53 5.01 -13.24
N GLY A 69 -4.05 5.59 -12.14
CA GLY A 69 -3.04 6.64 -12.13
C GLY A 69 -1.61 6.11 -12.27
N LYS A 70 -0.80 6.83 -13.05
CA LYS A 70 0.66 6.66 -13.06
C LYS A 70 1.20 7.10 -11.70
N SER A 71 1.95 6.24 -11.01
CA SER A 71 2.58 6.61 -9.74
C SER A 71 3.54 7.78 -9.97
N TRP A 72 3.55 8.72 -9.03
CA TRP A 72 4.48 9.85 -9.00
C TRP A 72 5.93 9.30 -8.95
N GLU A 73 6.80 9.81 -9.84
CA GLU A 73 8.24 9.47 -9.93
C GLU A 73 8.59 7.98 -9.90
N TRP A 74 7.71 7.13 -10.48
CA TRP A 74 7.92 5.67 -10.45
C TRP A 74 9.23 5.23 -11.11
N GLY A 75 9.63 5.86 -12.22
CA GLY A 75 10.88 5.52 -12.92
C GLY A 75 12.11 5.63 -12.00
N GLN A 76 12.28 6.77 -11.32
CA GLN A 76 13.41 6.97 -10.40
C GLN A 76 13.36 6.02 -9.20
N THR A 77 12.16 5.79 -8.65
CA THR A 77 11.98 4.85 -7.52
C THR A 77 12.31 3.42 -7.94
N LEU A 78 11.95 3.05 -9.17
CA LEU A 78 12.20 1.75 -9.76
C LEU A 78 13.69 1.53 -10.03
N ASP A 79 14.38 2.53 -10.57
CA ASP A 79 15.84 2.49 -10.74
C ASP A 79 16.54 2.24 -9.40
N GLN A 80 16.12 2.95 -8.34
CA GLN A 80 16.66 2.73 -6.99
C GLN A 80 16.32 1.34 -6.44
N LEU A 81 15.15 0.79 -6.76
CA LEU A 81 14.78 -0.58 -6.38
C LEU A 81 15.67 -1.61 -7.09
N CYS A 82 15.93 -1.44 -8.40
CA CYS A 82 16.83 -2.31 -9.16
C CYS A 82 18.27 -2.25 -8.65
N ILE A 83 18.76 -1.07 -8.26
CA ILE A 83 20.11 -0.92 -7.69
C ILE A 83 20.20 -1.57 -6.32
N TYR A 84 19.21 -1.33 -5.45
CA TYR A 84 19.22 -1.81 -4.06
C TYR A 84 18.94 -3.32 -3.96
N PHE A 85 18.17 -3.88 -4.89
CA PHE A 85 17.78 -5.29 -4.97
C PHE A 85 18.20 -5.92 -6.30
N SER A 86 19.44 -5.70 -6.70
CA SER A 86 19.99 -6.15 -7.99
C SER A 86 20.01 -7.66 -8.17
N ASP A 87 19.95 -8.42 -7.08
CA ASP A 87 19.84 -9.87 -7.04
C ASP A 87 18.40 -10.39 -7.26
N ARG A 88 17.41 -9.50 -7.24
CA ARG A 88 15.98 -9.86 -7.25
C ARG A 88 15.14 -9.19 -8.32
N ILE A 89 15.52 -8.00 -8.78
CA ILE A 89 14.76 -7.22 -9.76
C ILE A 89 15.74 -6.85 -10.86
N THR A 90 15.58 -7.45 -12.03
CA THR A 90 16.34 -7.06 -13.23
C THR A 90 15.49 -6.11 -14.09
N PRO A 91 16.13 -5.28 -14.93
CA PRO A 91 15.40 -4.47 -15.91
C PRO A 91 14.51 -5.29 -16.86
N GLU A 92 14.84 -6.57 -17.07
CA GLU A 92 14.09 -7.51 -17.91
C GLU A 92 12.74 -7.91 -17.27
N ASP A 93 12.60 -7.84 -15.95
CA ASP A 93 11.35 -8.17 -15.23
C ASP A 93 10.27 -7.08 -15.37
N ILE A 94 10.63 -5.93 -15.96
CA ILE A 94 9.84 -4.70 -15.97
C ILE A 94 9.25 -4.39 -17.37
N GLU A 95 9.82 -5.01 -18.42
CA GLU A 95 9.28 -4.99 -19.80
C GLU A 95 8.05 -5.89 -19.96
#